data_AF-A0A7X8QQ09-F1
#
_entry.id   AF-A0A7X8QQ09-F1
#
_cell.length_a   1.000
_cell.length_b   1.000
_cell.length_c   1.000
_cell.angle_alpha   90.00
_cell.angle_beta   90.00
_cell.angle_gamma   90.00
#
_symmetry.space_group_name_H-M   'P 1'
#
loop_
_entity.id
_entity.type
_entity.pdbx_description
1 polymer ?
#
loop_
_entity_poly.entity_id
_entity_poly.type
_entity_poly.pdbx_seq_one_letter_code
_entity_poly.pdbx_strand_id
1 'polypeptide(L)'
;MKIIYKYNLKRSFNMIYSILFFIGVLLTIGRWFSVYDNNFIMINKTFHYSVSNVSLSLLLYLGVGRLWLITGTKFSRIIILGLFIIISNFICETVMGFMNTTDIMDAIYGTMGTSIAFIFLYLTNKYGLIPINS
;
A
#
# COMPACT_ATOMS: atom_id res chain seq x y z
N MET A 1 12.03 -14.50 17.24
CA MET A 1 13.00 -14.20 16.16
C MET A 1 13.42 -12.74 16.29
N LYS A 2 14.70 -12.42 16.46
CA LYS A 2 15.18 -11.03 16.59
C LYS A 2 15.31 -10.41 15.20
N ILE A 3 14.55 -9.35 14.91
CA ILE A 3 14.67 -8.63 13.63
C ILE A 3 15.97 -7.81 13.67
N ILE A 4 16.88 -8.07 12.74
CA ILE A 4 18.15 -7.35 12.61
C ILE A 4 18.02 -6.33 11.48
N TYR A 5 18.13 -5.05 11.81
CA TYR A 5 18.12 -3.96 10.84
C TYR A 5 19.52 -3.78 10.23
N LYS A 6 19.60 -3.80 8.90
CA LYS A 6 20.84 -3.60 8.13
C LYS A 6 20.97 -2.19 7.58
N TYR A 7 19.83 -1.53 7.34
CA TYR A 7 19.78 -0.21 6.74
C TYR A 7 18.85 0.73 7.52
N ASN A 8 19.22 2.00 7.55
CA ASN A 8 18.34 3.11 7.86
C ASN A 8 17.85 3.78 6.57
N LEU A 9 16.69 4.44 6.61
CA LEU A 9 16.27 5.31 5.51
C LEU A 9 16.88 6.70 5.67
N LYS A 10 17.29 7.30 4.56
CA LYS A 10 17.55 8.74 4.46
C LYS A 10 16.35 9.52 4.97
N ARG A 11 16.62 10.67 5.62
CA ARG A 11 15.60 11.53 6.23
C ARG A 11 14.48 11.91 5.26
N SER A 12 14.82 12.29 4.03
CA SER A 12 13.84 12.63 2.98
C SER A 12 12.92 11.47 2.64
N PHE A 13 13.46 10.27 2.46
CA PHE A 13 12.67 9.06 2.20
C PHE A 13 11.80 8.67 3.39
N ASN A 14 12.29 8.86 4.62
CA ASN A 14 11.50 8.60 5.82
C ASN A 14 10.32 9.59 5.94
N MET A 15 10.49 10.86 5.57
CA MET A 15 9.39 11.84 5.50
C MET A 15 8.36 11.45 4.44
N ILE A 16 8.80 11.10 3.22
CA ILE A 16 7.90 10.68 2.15
C ILE A 16 7.12 9.42 2.57
N TYR A 17 7.79 8.45 3.19
CA TYR A 17 7.11 7.28 3.77
C TYR A 17 6.03 7.69 4.76
N SER A 18 6.34 8.54 5.73
CA SER A 18 5.38 8.99 6.74
C SER A 18 4.19 9.72 6.11
N ILE A 19 4.42 10.54 5.09
CA ILE A 19 3.36 11.24 4.36
C ILE A 19 2.47 10.23 3.62
N LEU A 20 3.05 9.32 2.84
CA LEU A 20 2.28 8.31 2.11
C LEU A 20 1.48 7.39 3.05
N PHE A 21 2.09 7.00 4.17
CA PHE A 21 1.43 6.20 5.19
C PHE A 21 0.28 6.97 5.84
N PHE A 22 0.49 8.24 6.18
CA PHE A 22 -0.55 9.10 6.72
C PHE A 22 -1.70 9.31 5.74
N ILE A 23 -1.41 9.53 4.45
CA ILE A 23 -2.43 9.58 3.39
C ILE A 23 -3.23 8.28 3.35
N GLY A 24 -2.57 7.12 3.36
CA GLY A 24 -3.25 5.83 3.39
C GLY A 24 -4.19 5.68 4.59
N VAL A 25 -3.77 6.11 5.77
CA VAL A 25 -4.62 6.11 6.97
C VAL A 25 -5.81 7.07 6.83
N LEU A 26 -5.59 8.29 6.30
CA LEU A 26 -6.67 9.27 6.07
C LEU A 26 -7.70 8.75 5.07
N LEU A 27 -7.28 8.05 4.01
CA LEU A 27 -8.20 7.42 3.05
C LEU A 27 -9.10 6.38 3.74
N THR A 28 -8.53 5.54 4.62
CA THR A 28 -9.29 4.56 5.40
C THR A 28 -10.27 5.24 6.36
N ILE A 29 -9.85 6.29 7.05
CA ILE A 29 -10.74 7.06 7.95
C ILE A 29 -11.86 7.73 7.15
N GLY A 30 -11.54 8.34 6.01
CA GLY A 30 -12.52 8.96 5.12
C GLY A 30 -13.59 7.96 4.68
N ARG A 31 -13.19 6.72 4.34
CA ARG A 31 -14.15 5.67 4.02
C ARG A 31 -15.08 5.34 5.17
N TRP A 32 -14.54 5.27 6.38
CA TRP A 32 -15.29 4.95 7.59
C TRP A 32 -16.23 6.07 8.01
N PHE A 33 -15.90 7.33 7.67
CA PHE A 33 -16.78 8.46 7.93
C PHE A 33 -18.14 8.30 7.25
N SER A 34 -18.20 7.67 6.08
CA SER A 34 -19.47 7.41 5.41
C SER A 34 -20.34 6.33 6.07
N VAL A 35 -19.82 5.62 7.07
CA VAL A 35 -20.64 4.74 7.93
C VAL A 35 -21.45 5.57 8.91
N TYR A 36 -20.94 6.75 9.28
CA TYR A 36 -21.62 7.69 10.18
C TYR A 36 -22.53 8.67 9.41
N ASP A 37 -22.07 9.17 8.27
CA ASP A 37 -22.84 10.05 7.39
C ASP A 37 -22.97 9.46 5.97
N ASN A 38 -24.15 8.95 5.64
CA ASN A 38 -24.43 8.35 4.33
C ASN A 38 -24.33 9.35 3.16
N ASN A 39 -24.36 10.66 3.41
CA ASN A 39 -24.20 11.68 2.38
C ASN A 39 -22.73 12.02 2.10
N PHE A 40 -21.81 11.59 2.97
CA PHE A 40 -20.40 11.82 2.79
C PHE A 40 -19.87 10.97 1.62
N ILE A 41 -19.41 11.65 0.57
CA ILE A 41 -18.79 11.05 -0.61
C ILE A 41 -17.38 11.62 -0.76
N MET A 42 -16.38 10.76 -0.76
CA MET A 42 -14.99 11.15 -0.92
C MET A 42 -14.65 11.34 -2.40
N ILE A 43 -14.40 12.59 -2.82
CA ILE A 43 -14.04 13.01 -4.20
C ILE A 43 -15.15 12.72 -5.23
N ASN A 44 -15.47 11.46 -5.48
CA ASN A 44 -16.57 11.01 -6.33
C ASN A 44 -17.08 9.63 -5.86
N LYS A 45 -18.25 9.19 -6.33
CA LYS A 45 -18.87 7.92 -5.89
C LYS A 45 -18.00 6.70 -6.17
N THR A 46 -17.42 6.60 -7.37
CA THR A 46 -16.62 5.44 -7.77
C THR A 46 -15.39 5.29 -6.87
N PHE A 47 -14.63 6.38 -6.70
CA PHE A 47 -13.47 6.41 -5.81
C PHE A 47 -13.87 6.14 -4.36
N HIS A 48 -14.98 6.69 -3.90
CA HIS A 48 -15.46 6.49 -2.52
C HIS A 48 -15.67 5.02 -2.18
N TYR A 49 -16.30 4.24 -3.07
CA TYR A 49 -16.51 2.82 -2.81
C TYR A 49 -15.20 2.01 -2.88
N SER A 50 -14.32 2.34 -3.82
CA SER A 50 -13.04 1.66 -4.03
C SER A 50 -11.89 2.12 -3.13
N VAL A 51 -12.09 3.14 -2.31
CA VAL A 51 -11.00 3.82 -1.57
C VAL A 51 -10.29 2.89 -0.59
N SER A 52 -11.01 1.92 -0.02
CA SER A 52 -10.45 0.89 0.86
C SER A 52 -9.39 0.05 0.16
N ASN A 53 -9.60 -0.27 -1.13
CA ASN A 53 -8.66 -1.09 -1.89
C ASN A 53 -7.39 -0.32 -2.21
N VAL A 54 -7.51 0.98 -2.51
CA VAL A 54 -6.35 1.89 -2.62
C VAL A 54 -5.57 1.93 -1.31
N SER A 55 -6.26 2.22 -0.20
CA SER A 55 -5.60 2.48 1.09
C SER A 55 -4.97 1.22 1.66
N LEU A 56 -5.66 0.08 1.62
CA LEU A 56 -5.17 -1.19 2.13
C LEU A 56 -3.96 -1.68 1.33
N SER A 57 -4.03 -1.64 -0.01
CA SER A 57 -2.92 -2.03 -0.88
C SER A 57 -1.69 -1.14 -0.67
N LEU A 58 -1.90 0.17 -0.56
CA LEU A 58 -0.83 1.14 -0.26
C LEU A 58 -0.17 0.86 1.10
N LEU A 59 -0.97 0.76 2.16
CA LEU A 59 -0.46 0.60 3.53
C LEU A 59 0.23 -0.75 3.74
N LEU A 60 -0.36 -1.83 3.24
CA LEU A 60 0.21 -3.17 3.36
C LEU A 60 1.55 -3.25 2.62
N TYR A 61 1.61 -2.74 1.39
CA TYR A 61 2.84 -2.80 0.62
C TYR A 61 3.93 -1.88 1.18
N LEU A 62 3.59 -0.66 1.59
CA LEU A 62 4.53 0.26 2.25
C LEU A 62 5.05 -0.32 3.56
N GLY A 63 4.19 -0.86 4.41
CA GLY A 63 4.55 -1.41 5.71
C GLY A 63 5.50 -2.60 5.57
N VAL A 64 5.05 -3.65 4.88
CA VAL A 64 5.83 -4.89 4.70
C VAL A 64 7.07 -4.64 3.83
N GLY A 65 6.91 -3.92 2.72
CA GLY A 65 7.99 -3.59 1.80
C GLY A 65 9.11 -2.78 2.46
N ARG A 66 8.77 -1.76 3.27
CA ARG A 66 9.76 -0.99 4.03
C ARG A 66 10.51 -1.85 5.03
N LEU A 67 9.81 -2.68 5.80
CA LEU A 67 10.43 -3.60 6.76
C LEU A 67 11.43 -4.54 6.07
N TRP A 68 11.06 -5.06 4.90
CA TRP A 68 11.93 -5.92 4.10
C TRP A 68 13.16 -5.18 3.54
N LEU A 69 13.01 -3.92 3.13
CA LEU A 69 14.15 -3.10 2.70
C LEU A 69 15.15 -2.87 3.83
N ILE A 70 14.69 -2.44 5.01
CA ILE A 70 15.59 -2.10 6.13
C ILE A 70 16.28 -3.32 6.73
N THR A 71 15.70 -4.52 6.59
CA THR A 71 16.31 -5.80 6.97
C THR A 71 17.26 -6.35 5.89
N GLY A 72 17.34 -5.70 4.73
CA GLY A 72 18.19 -6.08 3.61
C GLY A 72 17.71 -7.30 2.84
N THR A 73 16.39 -7.49 2.78
CA THR A 73 15.77 -8.49 1.92
C THR A 73 15.95 -8.10 0.44
N LYS A 74 16.20 -9.08 -0.43
CA LYS A 74 16.35 -8.83 -1.89
C LYS A 74 15.09 -8.17 -2.45
N PHE A 75 15.27 -7.13 -3.26
CA PHE A 75 14.17 -6.39 -3.89
C PHE A 75 13.26 -7.25 -4.76
N SER A 76 13.76 -8.37 -5.30
CA SER A 76 12.95 -9.36 -6.03
C SER A 76 11.80 -9.91 -5.19
N ARG A 77 11.98 -10.11 -3.88
CA ARG A 77 10.88 -10.56 -2.99
C ARG A 77 9.83 -9.46 -2.82
N ILE A 78 10.25 -8.21 -2.80
CA ILE A 78 9.34 -7.05 -2.73
C ILE A 78 8.50 -6.99 -4.02
N ILE A 79 9.12 -7.19 -5.19
CA ILE A 79 8.37 -7.29 -6.46
C ILE A 79 7.32 -8.40 -6.40
N ILE A 80 7.68 -9.59 -5.91
CA ILE A 80 6.74 -10.72 -5.76
C ILE A 80 5.58 -10.34 -4.82
N LEU A 81 5.86 -9.63 -3.72
CA LEU A 81 4.81 -9.13 -2.83
C LEU A 81 3.85 -8.17 -3.55
N GLY A 82 4.36 -7.23 -4.35
CA GLY A 82 3.51 -6.33 -5.14
C GLY A 82 2.64 -7.09 -6.14
N LEU A 83 3.21 -8.06 -6.87
CA LEU A 83 2.45 -8.91 -7.78
C LEU A 83 1.38 -9.71 -7.04
N PHE A 84 1.72 -10.25 -5.87
CA PHE A 84 0.77 -10.97 -5.02
C PHE A 84 -0.39 -10.06 -4.61
N ILE A 85 -0.13 -8.82 -4.18
CA ILE A 85 -1.18 -7.85 -3.79
C ILE A 85 -2.10 -7.53 -4.98
N ILE A 86 -1.55 -7.32 -6.18
CA ILE A 86 -2.36 -7.08 -7.39
C ILE A 86 -3.26 -8.30 -7.66
N ILE A 87 -2.68 -9.50 -7.69
CA ILE A 87 -3.43 -10.74 -7.89
C ILE A 87 -4.50 -10.92 -6.82
N SER A 88 -4.20 -10.65 -5.55
CA SER A 88 -5.16 -10.70 -4.45
C SER A 88 -6.32 -9.73 -4.66
N ASN A 89 -6.08 -8.49 -5.09
CA ASN A 89 -7.15 -7.54 -5.40
C ASN A 89 -8.07 -8.09 -6.51
N PHE A 90 -7.50 -8.62 -7.60
CA PHE A 90 -8.31 -9.24 -8.66
C PHE A 90 -9.07 -10.48 -8.17
N ILE A 91 -8.49 -11.33 -7.32
CA ILE A 91 -9.15 -12.50 -6.75
C ILE A 91 -10.28 -12.09 -5.81
N CYS A 92 -10.10 -11.06 -4.97
CA CYS A 92 -11.15 -10.53 -4.11
C CYS A 92 -12.36 -10.11 -4.94
N GLU A 93 -12.16 -9.34 -6.01
CA GLU A 93 -13.29 -8.85 -6.79
C GLU A 93 -13.93 -9.90 -7.71
N THR A 94 -13.15 -10.84 -8.24
CA THR A 94 -13.65 -11.84 -9.21
C THR A 94 -14.12 -13.15 -8.57
N VAL A 95 -13.42 -13.64 -7.55
CA VAL A 95 -13.69 -14.94 -6.92
C VAL A 95 -14.52 -14.78 -5.64
N MET A 96 -14.31 -13.72 -4.85
CA MET A 96 -15.28 -13.40 -3.77
C MET A 96 -16.56 -12.75 -4.33
N GLY A 97 -16.66 -12.60 -5.65
CA GLY A 97 -17.90 -12.24 -6.36
C GLY A 97 -19.05 -13.24 -6.18
N PHE A 98 -18.81 -14.41 -5.58
CA PHE A 98 -19.91 -15.27 -5.07
C PHE A 98 -20.65 -14.62 -3.87
N MET A 99 -20.06 -13.61 -3.21
CA MET A 99 -20.65 -12.84 -2.10
C MET A 99 -20.98 -11.37 -2.47
N ASN A 100 -20.46 -10.83 -3.59
CA ASN A 100 -20.66 -9.42 -3.99
C ASN A 100 -20.74 -9.29 -5.53
N THR A 101 -21.36 -8.23 -6.06
CA THR A 101 -21.30 -7.93 -7.51
C THR A 101 -19.84 -7.71 -7.93
N THR A 102 -19.40 -8.36 -9.00
CA THR A 102 -18.05 -8.17 -9.56
C THR A 102 -17.82 -6.70 -9.91
N ASP A 103 -16.89 -6.04 -9.22
CA ASP A 103 -16.49 -4.67 -9.50
C ASP A 103 -15.00 -4.61 -9.88
N ILE A 104 -14.73 -4.48 -11.18
CA ILE A 104 -13.36 -4.39 -11.70
C ILE A 104 -12.68 -3.09 -11.26
N MET A 105 -13.46 -2.02 -10.97
CA MET A 105 -12.89 -0.73 -10.56
C MET A 105 -12.14 -0.87 -9.25
N ASP A 106 -12.66 -1.67 -8.32
CA ASP A 106 -12.05 -1.95 -7.03
C ASP A 106 -10.64 -2.56 -7.18
N ALA A 107 -10.47 -3.51 -8.10
CA ALA A 107 -9.16 -4.10 -8.41
C ALA A 107 -8.21 -3.11 -9.10
N ILE A 108 -8.72 -2.23 -9.96
CA ILE A 108 -7.94 -1.14 -10.59
C ILE A 108 -7.41 -0.19 -9.51
N TYR A 109 -8.25 0.22 -8.58
CA TYR A 109 -7.87 1.11 -7.48
C TYR A 109 -6.90 0.45 -6.49
N GLY A 110 -7.07 -0.84 -6.20
CA GLY A 110 -6.06 -1.62 -5.45
C GLY A 110 -4.71 -1.67 -6.15
N THR A 111 -4.72 -1.82 -7.48
CA THR A 111 -3.52 -1.75 -8.31
C THR A 111 -2.87 -0.37 -8.23
N MET A 112 -3.65 0.72 -8.27
CA MET A 112 -3.12 2.08 -8.11
C MET A 112 -2.38 2.27 -6.78
N GLY A 113 -2.97 1.83 -5.65
CA GLY A 113 -2.33 1.88 -4.34
C GLY A 113 -1.01 1.09 -4.31
N THR A 114 -1.01 -0.08 -4.95
CA THR A 114 0.19 -0.93 -5.08
C THR A 114 1.27 -0.26 -5.93
N SER A 115 0.91 0.36 -7.06
CA SER A 115 1.84 1.06 -7.95
C SER A 115 2.51 2.25 -7.27
N ILE A 116 1.77 3.04 -6.49
CA ILE A 116 2.33 4.17 -5.73
C ILE A 116 3.35 3.67 -4.71
N ALA A 117 3.00 2.63 -3.93
CA ALA A 117 3.93 2.00 -2.99
C ALA A 117 5.16 1.42 -3.69
N PHE A 118 4.97 0.76 -4.84
CA PHE A 118 6.06 0.16 -5.60
C PHE A 118 7.09 1.19 -6.05
N ILE A 119 6.63 2.31 -6.64
CA ILE A 119 7.51 3.39 -7.10
C ILE A 119 8.33 3.93 -5.91
N PHE A 120 7.68 4.17 -4.77
CA PHE A 120 8.36 4.61 -3.57
C PHE A 120 9.41 3.60 -3.08
N LEU A 121 9.06 2.31 -2.99
CA LEU A 121 9.96 1.25 -2.53
C LEU A 121 11.15 1.05 -3.50
N TYR A 122 10.91 1.14 -4.80
CA TYR A 122 11.96 1.08 -5.83
C TYR A 122 12.96 2.24 -5.68
N LEU A 123 12.46 3.47 -5.56
CA LEU A 123 13.31 4.65 -5.35
C LEU A 123 14.06 4.57 -4.01
N THR A 124 13.40 4.05 -2.97
CA THR A 124 14.03 3.83 -1.66
C THR A 124 15.17 2.83 -1.76
N ASN A 125 14.96 1.70 -2.43
CA ASN A 125 15.99 0.69 -2.62
C ASN A 125 17.20 1.25 -3.39
N LYS A 126 16.97 2.08 -4.40
CA LYS A 126 18.04 2.62 -5.27
C LYS A 126 18.80 3.80 -4.64
N TYR A 127 18.12 4.65 -3.88
CA TYR A 127 18.69 5.94 -3.45
C TYR A 127 18.53 6.24 -1.95
N GLY A 128 17.64 5.52 -1.26
CA GLY A 128 17.16 5.87 0.08
C GLY A 128 17.79 5.09 1.24
N LEU A 129 18.51 4.00 0.98
CA LEU A 129 19.12 3.16 2.02
C LEU A 129 20.49 3.67 2.46
N ILE A 130 20.72 3.73 3.77
CA ILE A 130 22.01 4.02 4.41
C ILE A 130 22.40 2.78 5.23
N PRO A 131 23.56 2.14 4.97
CA PRO A 131 24.00 1.01 5.76
C PRO A 131 24.20 1.43 7.22
N ILE A 132 23.72 0.61 8.15
CA ILE A 132 24.04 0.75 9.56
C ILE A 132 25.40 0.08 9.73
N ASN A 133 26.46 0.87 9.93
CA ASN A 133 27.77 0.30 10.25
C ASN A 133 27.63 -0.50 11.56
N SER A 134 27.82 -1.81 11.46
CA SER A 134 27.91 -2.73 12.59
C SER A 134 29.31 -2.74 13.15
#